data_AF-A0A7C4L2Q6-F1
#
_entry.id   AF-A0A7C4L2Q6-F1
#
_cell.length_a   1.000
_cell.length_b   1.000
_cell.length_c   1.000
_cell.angle_alpha   90.00
_cell.angle_beta   90.00
_cell.angle_gamma   90.00
#
_symmetry.space_group_name_H-M   'P 1'
#
loop_
_entity.id
_entity.type
_entity.pdbx_description
1 polymer ?
#
loop_
_entity_poly.entity_id
_entity_poly.type
_entity_poly.pdbx_seq_one_letter_code
_entity_poly.pdbx_strand_id
1 'polypeptide(L)'
;MRKSYVILALIAAAAALALTGCDALFQNQFKAMNLGQPDPAKLAEQANSSDPVVAQTAQVTLIEQKLQQTDASQIVASINVAKLTEVGENPNQLINAIIPASLQGESKKDELAAAINSLVELKADIDKLADLIKAGGATEAAKDQLQTALLVTVLAVLEPAGSYTSVGDAVAEFVNAGESADPAEFFKEPDLEALKDNDTIKTLLEANNFGSLEDFFSSFNK
;
A
#
# COMPACT_ATOMS: atom_id res chain seq x y z
N MET A 1 24.83 -5.20 10.60
CA MET A 1 23.72 -5.09 11.58
C MET A 1 22.76 -3.93 11.32
N ARG A 2 23.03 -2.93 10.46
CA ARG A 2 22.11 -1.79 10.19
C ARG A 2 21.16 -1.94 8.97
N LYS A 3 21.22 -3.05 8.25
CA LYS A 3 20.65 -3.18 6.89
C LYS A 3 19.26 -3.84 6.85
N SER A 4 18.98 -4.81 7.74
CA SER A 4 17.67 -5.48 7.83
C SER A 4 16.56 -4.63 8.45
N TYR A 5 16.92 -3.59 9.22
CA TYR A 5 15.98 -2.61 9.78
C TYR A 5 15.31 -1.73 8.72
N VAL A 6 15.91 -1.64 7.53
CA VAL A 6 15.53 -0.65 6.52
C VAL A 6 14.34 -1.10 5.66
N ILE A 7 14.17 -2.41 5.45
CA ILE A 7 12.99 -3.00 4.79
C ILE A 7 11.72 -2.75 5.62
N LEU A 8 11.85 -2.94 6.93
CA LEU A 8 10.74 -2.73 7.83
C LEU A 8 10.53 -1.26 8.14
N ALA A 9 11.59 -0.46 8.16
CA ALA A 9 11.48 0.99 8.15
C ALA A 9 10.81 1.50 6.87
N LEU A 10 10.93 0.79 5.73
CA LEU A 10 10.23 1.10 4.48
C LEU A 10 8.75 0.72 4.50
N ILE A 11 8.40 -0.43 5.09
CA ILE A 11 7.00 -0.82 5.32
C ILE A 11 6.36 0.11 6.38
N ALA A 12 7.11 0.47 7.42
CA ALA A 12 6.72 1.45 8.43
C ALA A 12 6.66 2.87 7.87
N ALA A 13 7.53 3.19 6.92
CA ALA A 13 7.48 4.42 6.14
C ALA A 13 6.25 4.44 5.24
N ALA A 14 5.91 3.34 4.56
CA ALA A 14 4.67 3.16 3.80
C ALA A 14 3.42 3.31 4.66
N ALA A 15 3.54 3.02 5.94
CA ALA A 15 2.49 3.25 6.92
C ALA A 15 2.49 4.68 7.48
N ALA A 16 3.66 5.26 7.76
CA ALA A 16 3.81 6.69 8.04
C ALA A 16 3.35 7.54 6.85
N LEU A 17 3.37 6.97 5.64
CA LEU A 17 2.81 7.53 4.42
C LEU A 17 1.30 7.81 4.48
N ALA A 18 0.59 7.28 5.48
CA ALA A 18 -0.83 7.54 5.75
C ALA A 18 -1.11 8.87 6.48
N LEU A 19 -0.09 9.61 6.93
CA LEU A 19 -0.25 10.81 7.78
C LEU A 19 -0.95 12.01 7.09
N THR A 20 -1.21 11.97 5.77
CA THR A 20 -1.92 13.06 5.05
C THR A 20 -3.13 12.64 4.23
N GLY A 21 -3.43 11.35 4.14
CA GLY A 21 -4.54 10.84 3.35
C GLY A 21 -5.71 10.47 4.25
N CYS A 22 -6.86 11.09 4.05
CA CYS A 22 -8.11 10.37 4.31
C CYS A 22 -8.18 9.25 3.27
N ASP A 23 -7.47 8.13 3.48
CA ASP A 23 -7.87 6.87 2.85
C ASP A 23 -9.16 6.44 3.56
N ALA A 24 -10.21 7.24 3.37
CA ALA A 24 -11.52 6.69 3.27
C ALA A 24 -11.41 5.81 2.02
N LEU A 25 -10.94 4.57 2.19
CA LEU A 25 -11.43 3.44 1.44
C LEU A 25 -12.89 3.77 1.26
N PHE A 26 -13.29 4.21 0.06
CA PHE A 26 -14.67 4.56 -0.16
C PHE A 26 -15.35 3.23 0.12
N GLN A 27 -15.98 3.11 1.29
CA GLN A 27 -16.86 2.01 1.57
C GLN A 27 -17.86 2.17 0.46
N ASN A 28 -17.70 1.34 -0.57
CA ASN A 28 -18.21 1.65 -1.88
C ASN A 28 -19.67 2.01 -1.64
N GLN A 29 -19.98 3.29 -1.85
CA GLN A 29 -21.27 3.86 -1.46
C GLN A 29 -22.39 3.01 -2.09
N PHE A 30 -22.12 2.37 -3.24
CA PHE A 30 -22.97 1.39 -3.87
C PHE A 30 -23.14 0.08 -3.09
N LYS A 31 -22.09 -0.46 -2.45
CA LYS A 31 -22.20 -1.62 -1.54
C LYS A 31 -22.92 -1.25 -0.24
N ALA A 32 -22.61 -0.09 0.34
CA ALA A 32 -23.30 0.43 1.55
C ALA A 32 -24.78 0.75 1.29
N MET A 33 -25.13 1.15 0.06
CA MET A 33 -26.51 1.42 -0.38
C MET A 33 -27.19 0.22 -1.08
N ASN A 34 -26.55 -0.95 -1.15
CA ASN A 34 -27.07 -2.15 -1.84
C ASN A 34 -27.43 -1.93 -3.33
N LEU A 35 -26.75 -1.01 -4.01
CA LEU A 35 -26.97 -0.63 -5.42
C LEU A 35 -26.19 -1.49 -6.43
N GLY A 36 -25.42 -2.49 -5.96
CA GLY A 36 -24.54 -3.31 -6.79
C GLY A 36 -23.24 -2.57 -7.18
N GLN A 37 -22.13 -3.30 -7.30
CA GLN A 37 -20.87 -2.69 -7.73
C GLN A 37 -20.96 -2.29 -9.22
N PRO A 38 -20.38 -1.14 -9.61
CA PRO A 38 -20.26 -0.77 -11.03
C PRO A 38 -19.57 -1.88 -11.84
N ASP A 39 -19.97 -2.06 -13.10
CA ASP A 39 -19.40 -3.08 -13.98
C ASP A 39 -17.89 -2.83 -14.23
N PRO A 40 -16.99 -3.77 -13.87
CA PRO A 40 -15.55 -3.61 -14.07
C PRO A 40 -15.14 -3.37 -15.52
N ALA A 41 -15.87 -3.94 -16.49
CA ALA A 41 -15.55 -3.75 -17.91
C ALA A 41 -15.83 -2.31 -18.37
N LYS A 42 -16.92 -1.71 -17.89
CA LYS A 42 -17.25 -0.30 -18.16
C LYS A 42 -16.26 0.65 -17.49
N LEU A 43 -15.87 0.35 -16.25
CA LEU A 43 -14.84 1.12 -15.56
C LEU A 43 -13.50 1.04 -16.31
N ALA A 44 -13.12 -0.14 -16.82
CA ALA A 44 -11.90 -0.30 -17.60
C ALA A 44 -11.92 0.52 -18.90
N GLU A 45 -13.07 0.64 -19.56
CA GLU A 45 -13.26 1.54 -20.71
C GLU A 45 -13.11 3.02 -20.30
N GLN A 46 -13.79 3.43 -19.22
CA GLN A 46 -13.73 4.80 -18.70
C GLN A 46 -12.34 5.19 -18.21
N ALA A 47 -11.57 4.24 -17.67
CA ALA A 47 -10.17 4.44 -17.27
C ALA A 47 -9.22 4.74 -18.45
N ASN A 48 -9.70 4.63 -19.70
CA ASN A 48 -8.99 5.05 -20.91
C ASN A 48 -9.57 6.32 -21.54
N SER A 49 -10.47 7.02 -20.83
CA SER A 49 -11.03 8.31 -21.27
C SER A 49 -9.93 9.36 -21.44
N SER A 50 -10.11 10.28 -22.38
CA SER A 50 -9.27 11.46 -22.51
C SER A 50 -9.58 12.54 -21.46
N ASP A 51 -10.71 12.44 -20.76
CA ASP A 51 -11.04 13.30 -19.62
C ASP A 51 -10.33 12.77 -18.36
N PRO A 52 -9.38 13.52 -17.79
CA PRO A 52 -8.62 13.08 -16.61
C PRO A 52 -9.51 12.76 -15.40
N VAL A 53 -10.63 13.46 -15.22
CA VAL A 53 -11.54 13.22 -14.09
C VAL A 53 -12.23 11.88 -14.26
N VAL A 54 -12.73 11.60 -15.46
CA VAL A 54 -13.38 10.31 -15.77
C VAL A 54 -12.38 9.16 -15.66
N ALA A 55 -11.19 9.33 -16.24
CA ALA A 55 -10.17 8.28 -16.27
C ALA A 55 -9.67 7.93 -14.87
N GLN A 56 -9.30 8.93 -14.07
CA GLN A 56 -8.80 8.72 -12.71
C GLN A 56 -9.88 8.16 -11.79
N THR A 57 -11.11 8.71 -11.83
CA THR A 57 -12.22 8.20 -11.01
C THR A 57 -12.52 6.73 -11.31
N ALA A 58 -12.54 6.35 -12.59
CA ALA A 58 -12.77 4.97 -12.98
C ALA A 58 -11.63 4.04 -12.54
N GLN A 59 -10.38 4.49 -12.68
CA GLN A 59 -9.21 3.73 -12.24
C GLN A 59 -9.19 3.53 -10.71
N VAL A 60 -9.48 4.57 -9.95
CA VAL A 60 -9.64 4.51 -8.48
C VAL A 60 -10.74 3.52 -8.09
N THR A 61 -11.90 3.58 -8.76
CA THR A 61 -13.02 2.66 -8.48
C THR A 61 -12.63 1.20 -8.76
N LEU A 62 -11.83 0.92 -9.79
CA LEU A 62 -11.33 -0.43 -10.07
C LEU A 62 -10.41 -0.95 -8.95
N ILE A 63 -9.50 -0.11 -8.46
CA ILE A 63 -8.61 -0.43 -7.33
C ILE A 63 -9.44 -0.78 -6.10
N GLU A 64 -10.42 0.05 -5.75
CA GLU A 64 -11.32 -0.19 -4.63
C GLU A 64 -12.12 -1.48 -4.75
N GLN A 65 -12.63 -1.80 -5.95
CA GLN A 65 -13.37 -3.04 -6.17
C GLN A 65 -12.49 -4.26 -5.93
N LYS A 66 -11.26 -4.25 -6.44
CA LYS A 66 -10.29 -5.33 -6.24
C LYS A 66 -9.91 -5.48 -4.75
N LEU A 67 -9.72 -4.37 -4.04
CA LEU A 67 -9.50 -4.38 -2.59
C LEU A 67 -10.69 -4.96 -1.81
N GLN A 68 -11.92 -4.67 -2.22
CA GLN A 68 -13.13 -5.16 -1.55
C GLN A 68 -13.48 -6.62 -1.84
N GLN A 69 -12.88 -7.20 -2.89
CA GLN A 69 -13.01 -8.62 -3.22
C GLN A 69 -12.04 -9.49 -2.42
N THR A 70 -11.14 -8.88 -1.64
CA THR A 70 -10.09 -9.55 -0.88
C THR A 70 -10.03 -9.00 0.56
N ASP A 71 -9.31 -9.69 1.44
CA ASP A 71 -9.07 -9.19 2.81
C ASP A 71 -8.02 -8.06 2.86
N ALA A 72 -7.44 -7.68 1.72
CA ALA A 72 -6.49 -6.56 1.59
C ALA A 72 -7.08 -5.23 2.08
N SER A 73 -8.39 -5.03 1.89
CA SER A 73 -9.09 -3.84 2.41
C SER A 73 -8.98 -3.70 3.94
N GLN A 74 -8.87 -4.81 4.68
CA GLN A 74 -8.67 -4.76 6.13
C GLN A 74 -7.29 -4.21 6.50
N ILE A 75 -6.26 -4.54 5.71
CA ILE A 75 -4.88 -4.06 5.90
C ILE A 75 -4.80 -2.56 5.64
N VAL A 76 -5.41 -2.10 4.54
CA VAL A 76 -5.48 -0.67 4.23
C VAL A 76 -6.23 0.09 5.33
N ALA A 77 -7.36 -0.46 5.81
CA ALA A 77 -8.17 0.16 6.85
C ALA A 77 -7.52 0.14 8.25
N SER A 78 -6.62 -0.80 8.55
CA SER A 78 -5.97 -0.91 9.85
C SER A 78 -4.78 0.01 10.03
N ILE A 79 -4.28 0.60 8.94
CA ILE A 79 -3.24 1.63 9.00
C ILE A 79 -3.80 2.82 9.76
N ASN A 80 -3.39 2.92 11.02
CA ASN A 80 -3.74 4.00 11.92
C ASN A 80 -2.50 4.83 12.19
N VAL A 81 -2.50 6.01 11.57
CA VAL A 81 -1.49 7.05 11.70
C VAL A 81 -1.06 7.32 13.14
N ALA A 82 -2.01 7.48 14.07
CA ALA A 82 -1.71 7.83 15.45
C ALA A 82 -0.98 6.68 16.17
N LYS A 83 -1.32 5.43 15.84
CA LYS A 83 -0.62 4.27 16.39
C LYS A 83 0.81 4.19 15.89
N LEU A 84 1.05 4.48 14.62
CA LEU A 84 2.39 4.39 14.01
C LEU A 84 3.38 5.39 14.61
N THR A 85 2.90 6.57 15.00
CA THR A 85 3.74 7.56 15.72
C THR A 85 4.08 7.13 17.15
N GLU A 86 3.28 6.24 17.77
CA GLU A 86 3.50 5.76 19.14
C GLU A 86 4.49 4.59 19.23
N VAL A 87 4.55 3.72 18.21
CA VAL A 87 5.42 2.52 18.21
C VAL A 87 6.91 2.79 17.88
N GLY A 88 7.26 4.01 17.47
CA GLY A 88 8.66 4.41 17.23
C GLY A 88 9.35 3.63 16.11
N GLU A 89 10.69 3.58 16.11
CA GLU A 89 11.48 2.92 15.07
C GLU A 89 11.53 1.38 15.20
N ASN A 90 10.74 0.75 16.10
CA ASN A 90 10.76 -0.69 16.27
C ASN A 90 10.02 -1.38 15.10
N PRO A 91 10.73 -2.10 14.22
CA PRO A 91 10.17 -2.75 13.03
C PRO A 91 8.97 -3.67 13.29
N ASN A 92 9.02 -4.43 14.39
CA ASN A 92 8.05 -5.47 14.69
C ASN A 92 6.77 -4.87 15.27
N GLN A 93 6.91 -3.80 16.05
CA GLN A 93 5.77 -3.05 16.55
C GLN A 93 5.06 -2.28 15.44
N LEU A 94 5.81 -1.77 14.45
CA LEU A 94 5.26 -1.12 13.26
C LEU A 94 4.45 -2.09 12.40
N ILE A 95 4.99 -3.29 12.12
CA ILE A 95 4.24 -4.32 11.39
C ILE A 95 2.98 -4.76 12.14
N ASN A 96 3.05 -4.93 13.46
CA ASN A 96 1.88 -5.24 14.28
C ASN A 96 0.83 -4.11 14.32
N ALA A 97 1.23 -2.87 14.05
CA ALA A 97 0.32 -1.73 13.93
C ALA A 97 -0.35 -1.66 12.55
N ILE A 98 0.30 -2.17 11.50
CA ILE A 98 -0.23 -2.19 10.12
C ILE A 98 -1.13 -3.40 9.90
N ILE A 99 -0.68 -4.59 10.30
CA ILE A 99 -1.44 -5.82 10.09
C ILE A 99 -2.56 -5.89 11.13
N PRO A 100 -3.84 -5.99 10.71
CA PRO A 100 -4.95 -6.02 11.64
C PRO A 100 -4.89 -7.30 12.48
N ALA A 101 -5.28 -7.21 13.75
CA ALA A 101 -5.32 -8.36 14.65
C ALA A 101 -6.18 -9.53 14.12
N SER A 102 -7.15 -9.27 13.24
CA SER A 102 -7.96 -10.29 12.56
C SER A 102 -7.16 -11.19 11.61
N LEU A 103 -6.01 -10.71 11.12
CA LEU A 103 -5.11 -11.40 10.20
C LEU A 103 -3.79 -11.83 10.87
N GLN A 104 -3.70 -11.73 12.20
CA GLN A 104 -2.50 -12.14 12.95
C GLN A 104 -2.64 -13.56 13.51
N GLY A 105 -1.49 -14.24 13.66
CA GLY A 105 -1.36 -15.55 14.29
C GLY A 105 -1.28 -16.72 13.33
N GLU A 106 -0.78 -17.86 13.82
CA GLU A 106 -0.48 -19.05 13.01
C GLU A 106 -1.67 -19.51 12.16
N SER A 107 -2.90 -19.50 12.71
CA SER A 107 -4.10 -19.92 11.99
C SER A 107 -4.53 -18.95 10.88
N LYS A 108 -3.88 -17.80 10.75
CA LYS A 108 -4.22 -16.72 9.80
C LYS A 108 -3.16 -16.48 8.74
N LYS A 109 -2.06 -17.25 8.75
CA LYS A 109 -0.97 -17.10 7.77
C LYS A 109 -1.44 -17.08 6.33
N ASP A 110 -2.25 -18.05 5.93
CA ASP A 110 -2.71 -18.16 4.54
C ASP A 110 -3.61 -16.97 4.16
N GLU A 111 -4.47 -16.52 5.08
CA GLU A 111 -5.35 -15.35 4.89
C GLU A 111 -4.52 -14.06 4.74
N LEU A 112 -3.52 -13.88 5.60
CA LEU A 112 -2.60 -12.75 5.56
C LEU A 112 -1.75 -12.77 4.28
N ALA A 113 -1.19 -13.91 3.91
CA ALA A 113 -0.40 -14.06 2.69
C ALA A 113 -1.25 -13.73 1.45
N ALA A 114 -2.48 -14.23 1.39
CA ALA A 114 -3.42 -13.91 0.31
C ALA A 114 -3.76 -12.42 0.25
N ALA A 115 -3.99 -11.78 1.41
CA ALA A 115 -4.28 -10.35 1.49
C ALA A 115 -3.10 -9.48 1.00
N ILE A 116 -1.86 -9.82 1.42
CA ILE A 116 -0.65 -9.13 0.97
C ILE A 116 -0.41 -9.34 -0.53
N ASN A 117 -0.56 -10.57 -1.03
CA ASN A 117 -0.41 -10.84 -2.46
C ASN A 117 -1.46 -10.08 -3.29
N SER A 118 -2.69 -9.97 -2.79
CA SER A 118 -3.75 -9.16 -3.42
C SER A 118 -3.38 -7.68 -3.48
N LEU A 119 -2.70 -7.13 -2.47
CA LEU A 119 -2.14 -5.77 -2.55
C LEU A 119 -1.08 -5.67 -3.63
N VAL A 120 -0.13 -6.61 -3.69
CA VAL A 120 0.93 -6.60 -4.71
C VAL A 120 0.36 -6.68 -6.14
N GLU A 121 -0.72 -7.43 -6.36
CA GLU A 121 -1.40 -7.53 -7.66
C GLU A 121 -1.99 -6.20 -8.15
N LEU A 122 -2.27 -5.25 -7.26
CA LEU A 122 -2.75 -3.91 -7.62
C LEU A 122 -1.67 -3.03 -8.25
N LYS A 123 -0.40 -3.46 -8.26
CA LYS A 123 0.73 -2.64 -8.74
C LYS A 123 0.50 -2.09 -10.15
N ALA A 124 0.00 -2.90 -11.06
CA ALA A 124 -0.28 -2.46 -12.43
C ALA A 124 -1.39 -1.41 -12.49
N ASP A 125 -2.41 -1.51 -11.63
CA ASP A 125 -3.48 -0.53 -11.53
C ASP A 125 -2.99 0.80 -10.91
N ILE A 126 -2.07 0.72 -9.95
CA ILE A 126 -1.43 1.88 -9.34
C ILE A 126 -0.50 2.59 -10.34
N ASP A 127 0.28 1.85 -11.11
CA ASP A 127 1.12 2.42 -12.17
C ASP A 127 0.27 3.15 -13.21
N LYS A 128 -0.85 2.54 -13.61
CA LYS A 128 -1.80 3.19 -14.51
C LYS A 128 -2.38 4.47 -13.90
N LEU A 129 -2.73 4.47 -12.61
CA LEU A 129 -3.20 5.68 -11.93
C LEU A 129 -2.12 6.78 -11.93
N ALA A 130 -0.86 6.44 -11.66
CA ALA A 130 0.24 7.38 -11.71
C ALA A 130 0.43 7.96 -13.12
N ASP A 131 0.35 7.14 -14.17
CA ASP A 131 0.44 7.62 -15.55
C ASP A 131 -0.72 8.57 -15.91
N LEU A 132 -1.94 8.29 -15.43
CA LEU A 132 -3.08 9.20 -15.58
C LEU A 132 -2.87 10.54 -14.84
N ILE A 133 -2.25 10.51 -13.67
CA ILE A 133 -1.88 11.72 -12.91
C ILE A 133 -0.83 12.52 -13.68
N LYS A 134 0.23 11.87 -14.20
CA LYS A 134 1.26 12.55 -15.03
C LYS A 134 0.65 13.23 -16.25
N ALA A 135 -0.33 12.59 -16.88
CA ALA A 135 -0.95 13.10 -18.10
C ALA A 135 -1.92 14.26 -17.86
N GLY A 136 -2.66 14.26 -16.74
CA GLY A 136 -3.79 15.17 -16.51
C GLY A 136 -3.78 15.99 -15.23
N GLY A 137 -2.78 15.81 -14.36
CA GLY A 137 -2.75 16.33 -12.99
C GLY A 137 -3.64 15.51 -12.04
N ALA A 138 -3.34 15.54 -10.74
CA ALA A 138 -4.09 14.75 -9.76
C ALA A 138 -5.47 15.35 -9.45
N THR A 139 -6.50 14.52 -9.58
CA THR A 139 -7.85 14.80 -9.09
C THR A 139 -7.98 14.47 -7.60
N GLU A 140 -9.02 14.98 -6.94
CA GLU A 140 -9.26 14.67 -5.52
C GLU A 140 -9.42 13.16 -5.27
N ALA A 141 -10.14 12.44 -6.14
CA ALA A 141 -10.28 10.99 -6.04
C ALA A 141 -8.93 10.25 -6.11
N ALA A 142 -7.99 10.73 -6.94
CA ALA A 142 -6.66 10.15 -7.05
C ALA A 142 -5.79 10.45 -5.82
N LYS A 143 -5.95 11.62 -5.19
CA LYS A 143 -5.24 11.99 -3.96
C LYS A 143 -5.67 11.12 -2.78
N ASP A 144 -6.96 10.78 -2.69
CA ASP A 144 -7.49 9.91 -1.63
C ASP A 144 -6.88 8.49 -1.67
N GLN A 145 -6.38 8.04 -2.83
CA GLN A 145 -5.74 6.72 -2.99
C GLN A 145 -4.23 6.70 -2.71
N LEU A 146 -3.64 7.81 -2.28
CA LEU A 146 -2.19 7.92 -2.06
C LEU A 146 -1.65 6.81 -1.16
N GLN A 147 -2.31 6.57 -0.03
CA GLN A 147 -1.85 5.62 0.99
C GLN A 147 -1.84 4.19 0.44
N THR A 148 -2.97 3.73 -0.11
CA THR A 148 -3.08 2.45 -0.80
C THR A 148 -2.01 2.32 -1.90
N ALA A 149 -1.85 3.34 -2.75
CA ALA A 149 -0.92 3.32 -3.87
C ALA A 149 0.55 3.17 -3.43
N LEU A 150 0.93 3.88 -2.37
CA LEU A 150 2.28 3.80 -1.81
C LEU A 150 2.55 2.48 -1.11
N LEU A 151 1.60 1.97 -0.32
CA LEU A 151 1.71 0.65 0.30
C LEU A 151 1.93 -0.43 -0.76
N VAL A 152 1.10 -0.45 -1.79
CA VAL A 152 1.21 -1.39 -2.92
C VAL A 152 2.56 -1.26 -3.61
N THR A 153 3.01 -0.03 -3.87
CA THR A 153 4.28 0.21 -4.56
C THR A 153 5.48 -0.27 -3.74
N VAL A 154 5.46 -0.06 -2.42
CA VAL A 154 6.51 -0.55 -1.52
C VAL A 154 6.47 -2.08 -1.40
N LEU A 155 5.29 -2.68 -1.23
CA LEU A 155 5.17 -4.14 -1.19
C LEU A 155 5.66 -4.80 -2.49
N ALA A 156 5.39 -4.18 -3.64
CA ALA A 156 5.75 -4.71 -4.95
C ALA A 156 7.27 -4.70 -5.23
N VAL A 157 8.06 -3.90 -4.50
CA VAL A 157 9.53 -3.92 -4.62
C VAL A 157 10.20 -4.87 -3.64
N LEU A 158 9.44 -5.48 -2.70
CA LEU A 158 10.00 -6.45 -1.78
C LEU A 158 10.32 -7.74 -2.53
N GLU A 159 11.54 -8.23 -2.33
CA GLU A 159 11.95 -9.52 -2.85
C GLU A 159 12.00 -10.55 -1.69
N PRO A 160 11.20 -11.62 -1.75
CA PRO A 160 11.31 -12.72 -0.81
C PRO A 160 12.71 -13.36 -0.83
N ALA A 161 13.19 -13.76 0.35
CA ALA A 161 14.42 -14.53 0.52
C ALA A 161 14.13 -16.01 0.80
N GLY A 162 15.19 -16.82 0.83
CA GLY A 162 15.11 -18.22 1.20
C GLY A 162 14.21 -19.04 0.26
N SER A 163 13.27 -19.80 0.84
CA SER A 163 12.34 -20.66 0.12
C SER A 163 10.99 -20.02 -0.19
N TYR A 164 10.77 -18.75 0.17
CA TYR A 164 9.49 -18.09 -0.03
C TYR A 164 9.31 -17.70 -1.50
N THR A 165 8.13 -18.03 -2.06
CA THR A 165 7.81 -17.80 -3.47
C THR A 165 6.97 -16.56 -3.71
N SER A 166 6.40 -15.96 -2.66
CA SER A 166 5.61 -14.74 -2.74
C SER A 166 5.93 -13.78 -1.60
N VAL A 167 5.65 -12.49 -1.81
CA VAL A 167 5.78 -11.46 -0.77
C VAL A 167 4.83 -11.76 0.39
N GLY A 168 3.61 -12.23 0.08
CA GLY A 168 2.63 -12.63 1.09
C GLY A 168 3.13 -13.72 2.02
N ASP A 169 3.72 -14.79 1.49
CA ASP A 169 4.25 -15.89 2.32
C ASP A 169 5.35 -15.38 3.25
N ALA A 170 6.28 -14.59 2.72
CA ALA A 170 7.37 -14.01 3.50
C ALA A 170 6.86 -13.07 4.61
N VAL A 171 5.87 -12.23 4.31
CA VAL A 171 5.26 -11.33 5.32
C VAL A 171 4.52 -12.13 6.39
N ALA A 172 3.72 -13.13 6.00
CA ALA A 172 2.94 -13.93 6.95
C ALA A 172 3.84 -14.72 7.91
N GLU A 173 4.92 -15.29 7.39
CA GLU A 173 5.91 -16.01 8.17
C GLU A 173 6.71 -15.07 9.08
N PHE A 174 7.10 -13.89 8.58
CA PHE A 174 7.77 -12.87 9.37
C PHE A 174 6.91 -12.40 10.56
N VAL A 175 5.65 -12.05 10.31
CA VAL A 175 4.69 -11.62 11.35
C VAL A 175 4.53 -12.69 12.42
N ASN A 176 4.47 -13.95 12.01
CA ASN A 176 4.26 -15.06 12.93
C ASN A 176 5.53 -15.46 13.71
N ALA A 177 6.72 -15.25 13.14
CA ALA A 177 7.99 -15.48 13.83
C ALA A 177 8.21 -14.53 15.03
N GLY A 178 7.49 -13.40 15.06
CA GLY A 178 7.40 -12.51 16.21
C GLY A 178 8.59 -11.56 16.37
N GLU A 179 8.66 -10.89 17.52
CA GLU A 179 9.51 -9.70 17.72
C GLU A 179 11.04 -9.95 17.67
N SER A 180 11.49 -11.19 17.60
CA SER A 180 12.92 -11.53 17.51
C SER A 180 13.36 -12.00 16.12
N ALA A 181 12.45 -12.05 15.14
CA ALA A 181 12.74 -12.53 13.79
C ALA A 181 13.77 -11.63 13.08
N ASP A 182 14.78 -12.22 12.44
CA ASP A 182 15.70 -11.47 11.56
C ASP A 182 15.04 -11.29 10.19
N PRO A 183 14.78 -10.05 9.74
CA PRO A 183 14.11 -9.80 8.47
C PRO A 183 14.87 -10.37 7.26
N ALA A 184 16.19 -10.54 7.38
CA ALA A 184 17.02 -11.13 6.33
C ALA A 184 16.72 -12.61 6.07
N GLU A 185 16.02 -13.29 6.98
CA GLU A 185 15.54 -14.66 6.77
C GLU A 185 14.34 -14.71 5.81
N PHE A 186 13.61 -13.59 5.65
CA PHE A 186 12.35 -13.52 4.92
C PHE A 186 12.44 -12.67 3.65
N PHE A 187 13.29 -11.64 3.64
CA PHE A 187 13.42 -10.69 2.53
C PHE A 187 14.88 -10.42 2.17
N LYS A 188 15.13 -10.19 0.88
CA LYS A 188 16.44 -9.72 0.41
C LYS A 188 16.65 -8.26 0.78
N GLU A 189 17.91 -7.83 0.82
CA GLU A 189 18.25 -6.42 1.01
C GLU A 189 17.64 -5.59 -0.14
N PRO A 190 16.81 -4.58 0.15
CA PRO A 190 16.06 -3.84 -0.85
C PRO A 190 16.97 -2.79 -1.49
N ASP A 191 16.73 -2.50 -2.77
CA ASP A 191 17.38 -1.40 -3.44
C ASP A 191 16.66 -0.08 -3.10
N LEU A 192 17.21 0.63 -2.13
CA LEU A 192 16.66 1.91 -1.64
C LEU A 192 16.77 3.03 -2.66
N GLU A 193 17.79 2.99 -3.49
CA GLU A 193 17.96 4.00 -4.52
C GLU A 193 16.92 3.78 -5.61
N ALA A 194 16.62 2.52 -5.96
CA ALA A 194 15.51 2.19 -6.87
C ALA A 194 14.13 2.64 -6.32
N LEU A 195 13.94 2.66 -5.00
CA LEU A 195 12.72 3.17 -4.37
C LEU A 195 12.61 4.69 -4.45
N LYS A 196 13.69 5.41 -4.11
CA LYS A 196 13.72 6.88 -4.24
C LYS A 196 13.53 7.34 -5.67
N ASP A 197 14.09 6.57 -6.61
CA ASP A 197 13.99 6.85 -8.04
C ASP A 197 12.74 6.28 -8.72
N ASN A 198 11.83 5.67 -7.96
CA ASN A 198 10.62 5.11 -8.51
C ASN A 198 9.66 6.22 -8.99
N ASP A 199 9.42 6.26 -10.31
CA ASP A 199 8.57 7.27 -10.95
C ASP A 199 7.12 7.26 -10.45
N THR A 200 6.58 6.08 -10.09
CA THR A 200 5.23 5.94 -9.53
C THR A 200 5.18 6.61 -8.16
N ILE A 201 6.15 6.34 -7.28
CA ILE A 201 6.26 6.99 -5.97
C ILE A 201 6.38 8.51 -6.12
N LYS A 202 7.29 9.00 -6.96
CA LYS A 202 7.49 10.45 -7.20
C LYS A 202 6.19 11.14 -7.61
N THR A 203 5.48 10.55 -8.57
CA THR A 203 4.20 11.10 -9.06
C THR A 203 3.14 11.17 -7.96
N LEU A 204 3.02 10.11 -7.16
CA LEU A 204 2.05 10.03 -6.08
C LEU A 204 2.35 11.05 -4.96
N LEU A 205 3.63 11.25 -4.64
CA LEU A 205 4.08 12.24 -3.67
C LEU A 205 3.83 13.67 -4.15
N GLU A 206 4.19 13.98 -5.40
CA GLU A 206 3.97 15.30 -5.99
C GLU A 206 2.48 15.65 -6.06
N ALA A 207 1.62 14.68 -6.41
CA ALA A 207 0.17 14.82 -6.39
C ALA A 207 -0.38 15.27 -5.01
N ASN A 208 0.35 14.98 -3.95
CA ASN A 208 0.01 15.29 -2.57
C ASN A 208 0.88 16.40 -1.96
N ASN A 209 1.56 17.19 -2.81
CA ASN A 209 2.43 18.31 -2.43
C ASN A 209 3.69 17.92 -1.65
N PHE A 210 4.19 16.70 -1.84
CA PHE A 210 5.48 16.26 -1.34
C PHE A 210 6.50 16.25 -2.47
N GLY A 211 7.68 16.84 -2.25
CA GLY A 211 8.73 16.92 -3.28
C GLY A 211 9.56 15.65 -3.43
N SER A 212 9.69 14.86 -2.37
CA SER A 212 10.50 13.64 -2.35
C SER A 212 10.05 12.72 -1.21
N LEU A 213 10.54 11.47 -1.24
CA LEU A 213 10.36 10.51 -0.16
C LEU A 213 11.00 11.04 1.15
N GLU A 214 12.13 11.73 1.06
CA GLU A 214 12.81 12.37 2.19
C GLU A 214 12.04 13.57 2.75
N ASP A 215 11.52 14.46 1.88
CA ASP A 215 10.68 15.59 2.30
C ASP A 215 9.42 15.09 3.00
N PHE A 216 8.84 14.02 2.44
CA PHE A 216 7.73 13.32 3.02
C PHE A 216 8.06 12.86 4.45
N PHE A 217 9.11 12.05 4.67
CA PHE A 217 9.47 11.59 6.02
C PHE A 217 9.82 12.73 6.98
N SER A 218 10.48 13.77 6.49
CA SER A 218 10.87 14.92 7.29
C SER A 218 9.69 15.72 7.83
N SER A 219 8.51 15.59 7.21
CA SER A 219 7.29 16.27 7.66
C SER A 219 6.70 15.71 8.96
N PHE A 220 7.09 14.49 9.38
CA PHE A 220 6.55 13.83 10.59
C PHE A 220 7.45 13.90 11.83
N ASN A 221 8.70 14.32 11.65
CA ASN A 221 9.65 14.49 12.76
C ASN A 221 9.61 15.92 13.35
N LYS A 222 8.48 16.63 13.20
CA LYS A 222 8.24 17.98 13.75
C LYS A 222 7.11 17.96 14.76
#